data_AF-A0A150GUX6-F1
#
_entry.id   AF-A0A150GUX6-F1
#
_cell.length_a   1.000
_cell.length_b   1.000
_cell.length_c   1.000
_cell.angle_alpha   90.00
_cell.angle_beta   90.00
_cell.angle_gamma   90.00
#
_symmetry.space_group_name_H-M   'P 1'
#
loop_
_entity.id
_entity.type
_entity.pdbx_description
1 polymer ?
#
loop_
_entity_poly.entity_id
_entity_poly.type
_entity_poly.pdbx_seq_one_letter_code
_entity_poly.pdbx_strand_id
1 'polypeptide(L)'
;MDARAWNVYSCCAGTRHRCSVGALLCVLAAALLSVASAGPLAGTRFPFESCIKTDGSSRFSAYLKNNTYDVWTGTSRVCIGFEVAPADACDAGPYRCCNTNFNKFKFYPSPNCRRAMREVFFQLNTGPPVKIDALYYEDEGEEFIGKVTTLPFTLENADGGSICWTLVPPCGTLYEFTHEATRDKGLFEIALYDRKVDNYEVRTGPGVLPTGGRLERR
;
A
#
# COMPACT_ATOMS: atom_id res chain seq x y z
N MET A 1 -13.45 40.53 -7.53
CA MET A 1 -12.76 39.22 -7.65
C MET A 1 -13.69 38.32 -8.44
N ASP A 2 -13.31 38.11 -9.69
CA ASP A 2 -14.17 37.68 -10.79
C ASP A 2 -14.48 36.18 -10.74
N ALA A 3 -15.77 35.85 -10.81
CA ALA A 3 -16.25 34.51 -11.10
C ALA A 3 -16.32 34.33 -12.63
N ARG A 4 -15.39 33.56 -13.20
CA ARG A 4 -15.42 33.15 -14.61
C ARG A 4 -16.35 31.95 -14.78
N ALA A 5 -17.54 32.21 -15.31
CA ALA A 5 -18.41 31.18 -15.88
C ALA A 5 -17.85 30.72 -17.24
N TRP A 6 -17.71 29.41 -17.42
CA TRP A 6 -17.34 28.81 -18.69
C TRP A 6 -18.59 28.62 -19.54
N ASN A 7 -18.59 29.23 -20.73
CA ASN A 7 -19.58 29.05 -21.78
C ASN A 7 -19.52 27.62 -22.33
N VAL A 8 -20.64 26.89 -22.24
CA VAL A 8 -20.86 25.67 -23.02
C VAL A 8 -21.41 26.10 -24.39
N TYR A 9 -20.66 25.81 -25.44
CA TYR A 9 -21.10 26.01 -26.81
C TYR A 9 -22.28 25.10 -27.14
N SER A 10 -23.41 25.74 -27.42
CA SER A 10 -24.59 25.12 -28.05
C SER A 10 -24.37 25.05 -29.57
N CYS A 11 -24.12 23.85 -30.08
CA CYS A 11 -24.19 23.54 -31.51
C CYS A 11 -25.39 22.64 -31.74
N CYS A 12 -26.49 23.18 -32.28
CA CYS A 12 -27.40 22.49 -33.19
C CYS A 12 -28.53 23.45 -33.61
N ALA A 13 -28.33 24.16 -34.71
CA ALA A 13 -29.39 24.79 -35.48
C ALA A 13 -29.20 24.43 -36.95
N GLY A 14 -30.26 23.94 -37.61
CA GLY A 14 -30.36 24.01 -39.07
C GLY A 14 -30.60 22.70 -39.81
N THR A 15 -31.86 22.54 -40.23
CA THR A 15 -32.31 22.10 -41.57
C THR A 15 -32.14 20.64 -42.03
N ARG A 16 -33.31 19.98 -42.06
CA ARG A 16 -33.89 19.03 -43.03
C ARG A 16 -33.00 18.48 -44.17
N HIS A 17 -33.17 17.16 -44.36
CA HIS A 17 -32.69 16.30 -45.45
C HIS A 17 -31.30 15.67 -45.26
N ARG A 18 -31.28 14.55 -44.53
CA ARG A 18 -30.66 13.25 -44.88
C ARG A 18 -30.59 12.40 -43.61
N CYS A 19 -31.74 11.91 -43.16
CA CYS A 19 -31.77 10.74 -42.30
C CYS A 19 -31.37 9.52 -43.12
N SER A 20 -30.68 8.57 -42.49
CA SER A 20 -30.38 7.21 -42.99
C SER A 20 -28.97 6.95 -43.55
N VAL A 21 -27.90 7.44 -42.91
CA VAL A 21 -26.61 6.69 -42.85
C VAL A 21 -25.81 7.01 -41.56
N GLY A 22 -25.97 8.19 -40.97
CA GLY A 22 -25.12 8.63 -39.85
C GLY A 22 -25.38 7.99 -38.47
N ALA A 23 -26.50 7.30 -38.27
CA ALA A 23 -26.85 6.73 -36.96
C ALA A 23 -26.16 5.39 -36.66
N LEU A 24 -25.70 4.65 -37.69
CA LEU A 24 -25.02 3.37 -37.47
C LEU A 24 -23.54 3.53 -37.07
N LEU A 25 -22.91 4.66 -37.43
CA LEU A 25 -21.50 4.92 -37.17
C LEU A 25 -21.23 5.41 -35.73
N CYS A 26 -22.21 6.02 -35.05
CA CYS A 26 -22.05 6.39 -33.64
C CYS A 26 -22.25 5.20 -32.68
N VAL A 27 -23.00 4.16 -33.07
CA VAL A 27 -23.20 2.97 -32.23
C VAL A 27 -22.01 1.99 -32.35
N LEU A 28 -21.33 1.93 -33.51
CA LEU A 28 -20.11 1.14 -33.69
C LEU A 28 -18.86 1.77 -33.02
N ALA A 29 -18.84 3.09 -32.82
CA ALA A 29 -17.75 3.75 -32.08
C ALA A 29 -17.85 3.54 -30.56
N ALA A 30 -19.04 3.28 -30.02
CA ALA A 30 -19.23 3.00 -28.58
C ALA A 30 -18.87 1.55 -28.20
N ALA A 31 -18.85 0.61 -29.15
CA ALA A 31 -18.49 -0.79 -28.92
C ALA A 31 -16.97 -1.07 -28.99
N LEU A 32 -16.15 -0.08 -29.35
CA LEU A 32 -14.68 -0.16 -29.38
C LEU A 32 -14.00 0.53 -28.20
N LEU A 33 -14.76 1.01 -27.22
CA LEU A 33 -14.27 1.20 -25.85
C LEU A 33 -14.07 -0.18 -25.23
N SER A 34 -13.10 -0.90 -25.80
CA SER A 34 -12.44 -2.02 -25.17
C SER A 34 -12.13 -1.55 -23.77
N VAL A 35 -12.69 -2.27 -22.80
CA VAL A 35 -12.37 -2.17 -21.40
C VAL A 35 -10.84 -2.25 -21.33
N ALA A 36 -10.19 -1.10 -21.24
CA ALA A 36 -8.83 -1.04 -20.77
C ALA A 36 -8.96 -1.39 -19.29
N SER A 37 -9.05 -2.69 -19.00
CA SER A 37 -8.67 -3.15 -17.68
C SER A 37 -7.19 -2.83 -17.63
N ALA A 38 -6.85 -1.70 -17.02
CA ALA A 38 -5.58 -1.60 -16.36
C ALA A 38 -5.58 -2.75 -15.37
N GLY A 39 -4.98 -3.89 -15.78
CA GLY A 39 -4.53 -4.87 -14.81
C GLY A 39 -3.61 -4.16 -13.80
N PRO A 40 -3.29 -4.76 -12.66
CA PRO A 40 -2.52 -4.14 -11.57
C PRO A 40 -1.07 -3.75 -11.94
N LEU A 41 -0.74 -3.65 -13.23
CA LEU A 41 0.57 -3.44 -13.84
C LEU A 41 0.72 -2.05 -14.48
N ALA A 42 0.21 -0.99 -13.84
CA ALA A 42 0.69 0.37 -14.10
C ALA A 42 1.87 0.68 -13.18
N GLY A 43 3.00 0.01 -13.42
CA GLY A 43 4.25 0.27 -12.73
C GLY A 43 5.11 -0.97 -12.54
N THR A 44 6.12 -1.09 -13.41
CA THR A 44 7.32 -1.93 -13.26
C THR A 44 7.20 -3.40 -13.73
N ARG A 45 8.04 -3.77 -14.70
CA ARG A 45 8.35 -5.16 -15.06
C ARG A 45 9.27 -5.72 -13.98
N PHE A 46 8.70 -6.58 -13.14
CA PHE A 46 9.31 -7.36 -12.06
C PHE A 46 8.55 -8.70 -12.07
N PRO A 47 9.24 -9.85 -11.92
CA PRO A 47 9.30 -10.43 -10.58
C PRO A 47 10.73 -10.84 -10.22
N PHE A 48 11.14 -10.63 -8.96
CA PHE A 48 12.27 -11.40 -8.39
C PHE A 48 11.82 -12.59 -7.55
N GLU A 49 10.51 -12.79 -7.40
CA GLU A 49 9.91 -14.07 -7.04
C GLU A 49 8.60 -14.20 -7.81
N SER A 50 8.24 -15.39 -8.27
CA SER A 50 6.97 -15.65 -8.99
C SER A 50 5.72 -15.52 -8.12
N CYS A 51 5.88 -14.91 -6.95
CA CYS A 51 4.80 -14.59 -6.07
C CYS A 51 4.71 -13.07 -5.84
N ILE A 52 3.55 -12.53 -6.20
CA ILE A 52 3.13 -11.19 -5.84
C ILE A 52 2.45 -11.26 -4.47
N LYS A 53 2.92 -10.49 -3.49
CA LYS A 53 2.30 -10.39 -2.15
C LYS A 53 1.14 -9.39 -2.16
N THR A 54 0.12 -9.63 -2.98
CA THR A 54 -1.19 -8.95 -2.89
C THR A 54 -2.11 -9.71 -1.93
N ASP A 55 -3.15 -9.04 -1.42
CA ASP A 55 -4.16 -9.70 -0.59
C ASP A 55 -4.73 -10.93 -1.31
N GLY A 56 -4.69 -12.09 -0.64
CA GLY A 56 -5.13 -13.38 -1.19
C GLY A 56 -4.08 -14.17 -1.97
N SER A 57 -2.95 -13.57 -2.37
CA SER A 57 -1.84 -14.26 -3.05
C SER A 57 -0.58 -14.44 -2.18
N SER A 58 -0.63 -13.88 -0.96
CA SER A 58 0.32 -14.14 0.13
C SER A 58 -0.39 -14.84 1.28
N ARG A 59 0.32 -15.76 1.95
CA ARG A 59 -0.17 -16.35 3.20
C ARG A 59 -0.14 -15.36 4.36
N PHE A 60 0.69 -14.33 4.28
CA PHE A 60 0.75 -13.26 5.27
C PHE A 60 -0.34 -12.24 5.03
N SER A 61 -1.09 -11.91 6.08
CA SER A 61 -1.85 -10.67 6.19
C SER A 61 -1.27 -9.81 7.32
N ALA A 62 -1.52 -8.51 7.25
CA ALA A 62 -1.14 -7.57 8.28
C ALA A 62 -2.34 -6.70 8.66
N TYR A 63 -2.48 -6.40 9.94
CA TYR A 63 -3.60 -5.62 10.45
C TYR A 63 -3.16 -4.70 11.59
N LEU A 64 -3.90 -3.61 11.79
CA LEU A 64 -3.67 -2.73 12.93
C LEU A 64 -4.17 -3.41 14.20
N LYS A 65 -3.26 -3.91 15.02
CA LYS A 65 -3.56 -4.63 16.27
C LYS A 65 -3.90 -3.66 17.40
N ASN A 66 -3.14 -2.58 17.53
CA ASN A 66 -3.39 -1.54 18.53
C ASN A 66 -2.85 -0.18 18.07
N ASN A 67 -3.52 0.89 18.49
CA ASN A 67 -3.06 2.27 18.36
C ASN A 67 -3.58 3.07 19.57
N THR A 68 -2.78 3.16 20.62
CA THR A 68 -3.15 3.88 21.85
C THR A 68 -2.42 5.22 21.90
N TYR A 69 -3.15 6.33 21.97
CA TYR A 69 -2.59 7.67 22.11
C TYR A 69 -2.64 8.14 23.56
N ASP A 70 -1.51 8.63 24.05
CA ASP A 70 -1.38 9.29 25.34
C ASP A 70 -1.35 10.82 25.13
N VAL A 71 -2.43 11.47 25.55
CA VAL A 71 -2.62 12.92 25.45
C VAL A 71 -1.62 13.73 26.27
N TRP A 72 -1.06 13.16 27.34
CA TRP A 72 -0.17 13.87 28.25
C TRP A 72 1.26 13.93 27.70
N THR A 73 1.69 12.83 27.08
CA THR A 73 3.02 12.74 26.46
C THR A 73 3.00 13.11 24.98
N GLY A 74 1.83 13.17 24.36
CA GLY A 74 1.68 13.38 22.92
C GLY A 74 2.25 12.23 22.11
N THR A 75 2.20 11.00 22.64
CA THR A 75 2.80 9.82 22.00
C THR A 75 1.74 8.77 21.67
N SER A 76 1.98 7.95 20.65
CA SER A 76 1.14 6.78 20.36
C SER A 76 1.93 5.49 20.43
N ARG A 77 1.39 4.45 21.05
CA ARG A 77 1.87 3.09 20.89
C ARG A 77 1.09 2.42 19.75
N VAL A 78 1.78 2.15 18.65
CA VAL A 78 1.21 1.50 17.46
C VAL A 78 1.73 0.07 17.37
N CYS A 79 0.86 -0.88 17.06
CA CYS A 79 1.19 -2.28 16.84
C CYS A 79 0.52 -2.80 15.58
N ILE A 80 1.31 -3.38 14.69
CA ILE A 80 0.84 -4.16 13.53
C ILE A 80 0.94 -5.63 13.89
N GLY A 81 -0.18 -6.34 13.78
CA GLY A 81 -0.25 -7.78 13.93
C GLY A 81 -0.12 -8.47 12.58
N PHE A 82 0.32 -9.73 12.62
CA PHE A 82 0.41 -10.59 11.44
C PHE A 82 -0.41 -11.86 11.66
N GLU A 83 -1.03 -12.33 10.59
CA GLU A 83 -1.65 -13.65 10.52
C GLU A 83 -1.03 -14.43 9.36
N VAL A 84 -0.97 -15.75 9.52
CA VAL A 84 -0.50 -16.65 8.47
C VAL A 84 -1.63 -17.61 8.10
N ALA A 85 -2.22 -17.40 6.93
CA ALA A 85 -3.21 -18.32 6.37
C ALA A 85 -2.59 -19.71 6.13
N PRO A 86 -3.37 -20.80 6.23
CA PRO A 86 -2.87 -22.13 5.90
C PRO A 86 -2.53 -22.22 4.40
N ALA A 87 -1.70 -23.20 4.03
CA ALA A 87 -1.13 -23.28 2.67
C ALA A 87 -2.19 -23.50 1.57
N ASP A 88 -3.30 -24.15 1.92
CA ASP A 88 -4.45 -24.44 1.07
C ASP A 88 -5.41 -23.26 0.88
N ALA A 89 -5.35 -22.25 1.76
CA ALA A 89 -6.16 -21.03 1.66
C ALA A 89 -5.56 -19.96 0.71
N CYS A 90 -4.41 -20.25 0.11
CA CYS A 90 -3.71 -19.34 -0.77
C CYS A 90 -3.96 -19.74 -2.22
N ASP A 91 -4.68 -18.89 -2.96
CA ASP A 91 -5.05 -19.20 -4.34
C ASP A 91 -3.81 -19.17 -5.24
N ALA A 92 -3.56 -20.30 -5.92
CA ALA A 92 -2.39 -20.46 -6.77
C ALA A 92 -2.42 -19.61 -8.06
N GLY A 93 -3.56 -18.97 -8.36
CA GLY A 93 -3.77 -17.97 -9.43
C GLY A 93 -2.93 -18.14 -10.71
N PRO A 94 -2.64 -17.05 -11.44
CA PRO A 94 -1.51 -16.99 -12.37
C PRO A 94 -0.17 -16.74 -11.64
N TYR A 95 -0.21 -16.40 -10.35
CA TYR A 95 0.95 -16.12 -9.51
C TYR A 95 1.05 -17.15 -8.39
N ARG A 96 2.23 -17.72 -8.18
CA ARG A 96 2.42 -18.74 -7.14
C ARG A 96 2.11 -18.14 -5.77
N CYS A 97 1.51 -18.92 -4.88
CA CYS A 97 1.37 -18.52 -3.47
C CYS A 97 2.72 -18.21 -2.84
N CYS A 98 2.82 -17.08 -2.12
CA CYS A 98 4.05 -16.69 -1.41
C CYS A 98 4.20 -17.53 -0.16
N ASN A 99 4.78 -18.72 -0.33
CA ASN A 99 5.19 -19.56 0.78
C ASN A 99 6.61 -19.18 1.24
N THR A 100 6.82 -17.90 1.55
CA THR A 100 8.13 -17.38 1.96
C THR A 100 8.04 -16.50 3.19
N ASN A 101 9.13 -16.44 3.95
CA ASN A 101 9.29 -15.67 5.17
C ASN A 101 9.30 -14.16 4.89
N PHE A 102 9.40 -13.34 5.94
CA PHE A 102 9.75 -11.93 5.77
C PHE A 102 10.77 -11.51 6.82
N ASN A 103 11.78 -10.76 6.36
CA ASN A 103 12.85 -10.26 7.22
C ASN A 103 12.90 -8.73 7.30
N LYS A 104 12.01 -8.06 6.57
CA LYS A 104 11.95 -6.61 6.49
C LYS A 104 10.52 -6.11 6.43
N PHE A 105 10.22 -5.16 7.30
CA PHE A 105 8.98 -4.40 7.35
C PHE A 105 9.27 -2.98 6.85
N LYS A 106 8.71 -2.61 5.70
CA LYS A 106 8.76 -1.23 5.19
C LYS A 106 7.47 -0.51 5.53
N PHE A 107 7.58 0.79 5.75
CA PHE A 107 6.46 1.69 5.97
C PHE A 107 6.76 3.04 5.34
N TYR A 108 5.70 3.78 5.04
CA TYR A 108 5.77 5.03 4.28
C TYR A 108 5.23 6.16 5.14
N PRO A 109 6.08 6.78 5.97
CA PRO A 109 5.67 7.92 6.77
C PRO A 109 5.74 9.21 5.95
N SER A 110 5.18 10.29 6.49
CA SER A 110 5.42 11.63 5.95
C SER A 110 6.92 11.97 6.06
N PRO A 111 7.53 12.62 5.05
CA PRO A 111 8.94 13.02 5.08
C PRO A 111 9.35 13.81 6.34
N ASN A 112 8.42 14.58 6.90
CA ASN A 112 8.64 15.38 8.11
C ASN A 112 8.68 14.54 9.41
N CYS A 113 8.41 13.24 9.33
CA CYS A 113 8.30 12.34 10.48
C CYS A 113 9.48 11.36 10.65
N ARG A 114 10.62 11.61 9.99
CA ARG A 114 11.84 10.76 9.99
C ARG A 114 12.31 10.25 11.35
N ARG A 115 12.03 10.96 12.45
CA ARG A 115 12.49 10.58 13.81
C ARG A 115 11.36 10.37 14.80
N ALA A 116 10.12 10.30 14.31
CA ALA A 116 8.94 10.14 15.15
C ALA A 116 8.80 8.71 15.68
N MET A 117 9.26 7.70 14.92
CA MET A 117 9.22 6.30 15.36
C MET A 117 10.41 5.99 16.28
N ARG A 118 10.11 5.54 17.49
CA ARG A 118 11.06 5.13 18.53
C ARG A 118 10.65 3.79 19.12
N GLU A 119 11.59 3.16 19.83
CA GLU A 119 11.31 1.98 20.66
C GLU A 119 10.55 0.89 19.89
N VAL A 120 11.18 0.43 18.80
CA VAL A 120 10.61 -0.60 17.95
C VAL A 120 10.87 -1.96 18.60
N PHE A 121 9.83 -2.78 18.70
CA PHE A 121 9.89 -4.15 19.17
C PHE A 121 9.18 -5.06 18.18
N PHE A 122 9.67 -6.28 18.01
CA PHE A 122 8.86 -7.35 17.45
C PHE A 122 8.51 -8.35 18.55
N GLN A 123 7.44 -9.09 18.34
CA GLN A 123 7.07 -10.24 19.14
C GLN A 123 6.63 -11.34 18.18
N LEU A 124 7.24 -12.52 18.28
CA LEU A 124 6.79 -13.70 17.54
C LEU A 124 5.52 -14.27 18.19
N ASN A 125 4.90 -15.26 17.56
CA ASN A 125 3.73 -15.97 18.12
C ASN A 125 4.01 -16.62 19.48
N THR A 126 5.29 -16.86 19.78
CA THR A 126 5.79 -17.40 21.02
C THR A 126 6.94 -16.54 21.52
N GLY A 127 7.00 -16.33 22.83
CA GLY A 127 8.09 -15.62 23.49
C GLY A 127 7.84 -14.13 23.77
N PRO A 128 8.82 -13.48 24.42
CA PRO A 128 8.71 -12.09 24.84
C PRO A 128 8.95 -11.11 23.68
N PRO A 129 8.48 -9.86 23.79
CA PRO A 129 8.88 -8.79 22.88
C PRO A 129 10.40 -8.57 22.89
N VAL A 130 10.98 -8.41 21.71
CA VAL A 130 12.42 -8.16 21.49
C VAL A 130 12.59 -6.80 20.84
N LYS A 131 13.46 -5.97 21.42
CA LYS A 131 13.78 -4.64 20.90
C LYS A 131 14.59 -4.74 19.61
N ILE A 132 14.32 -3.84 18.66
CA ILE A 132 15.02 -3.73 17.38
C ILE A 132 15.77 -2.41 17.33
N ASP A 133 17.06 -2.48 17.03
CA ASP A 133 17.88 -1.29 16.76
C ASP A 133 18.10 -1.06 15.25
N ALA A 134 17.72 -2.03 14.41
CA ALA A 134 17.88 -2.04 12.95
C ALA A 134 16.77 -1.26 12.21
N LEU A 135 16.63 0.04 12.53
CA LEU A 135 15.71 0.98 11.88
C LEU A 135 16.46 1.88 10.90
N TYR A 136 16.02 1.87 9.63
CA TYR A 136 16.65 2.60 8.53
C TYR A 136 15.65 3.50 7.85
N TYR A 137 16.14 4.61 7.30
CA TYR A 137 15.36 5.55 6.52
C TYR A 137 16.09 5.85 5.22
N GLU A 138 15.35 5.86 4.12
CA GLU A 138 15.87 6.13 2.79
C GLU A 138 14.94 7.12 2.07
N ASP A 139 15.56 8.01 1.30
CA ASP A 139 14.88 8.89 0.37
C ASP A 139 14.94 8.24 -1.02
N GLU A 140 13.79 7.87 -1.58
CA GLU A 140 13.67 7.23 -2.89
C GLU A 140 12.78 8.09 -3.80
N GLY A 141 13.40 9.08 -4.47
CA GLY A 141 12.68 10.04 -5.29
C GLY A 141 11.86 11.00 -4.43
N GLU A 142 10.53 10.98 -4.58
CA GLU A 142 9.58 11.74 -3.76
C GLU A 142 9.12 10.96 -2.52
N GLU A 143 9.48 9.68 -2.42
CA GLU A 143 9.06 8.81 -1.33
C GLU A 143 10.09 8.81 -0.21
N PHE A 144 9.59 8.96 1.02
CA PHE A 144 10.38 8.76 2.22
C PHE A 144 10.00 7.42 2.83
N ILE A 145 10.97 6.49 2.91
CA ILE A 145 10.70 5.09 3.25
C ILE A 145 11.43 4.74 4.54
N GLY A 146 10.67 4.24 5.52
CA GLY A 146 11.23 3.64 6.72
C GLY A 146 11.29 2.11 6.61
N LYS A 147 12.32 1.50 7.18
CA LYS A 147 12.57 0.06 7.10
C LYS A 147 13.03 -0.48 8.45
N VAL A 148 12.32 -1.48 8.96
CA VAL A 148 12.79 -2.34 10.06
C VAL A 148 13.30 -3.62 9.43
N THR A 149 14.57 -3.96 9.67
CA THR A 149 15.21 -5.12 9.03
C THR A 149 15.62 -6.17 10.06
N THR A 150 16.20 -7.29 9.61
CA THR A 150 16.66 -8.40 10.45
C THR A 150 15.55 -9.07 11.27
N LEU A 151 14.32 -9.01 10.78
CA LEU A 151 13.18 -9.64 11.43
C LEU A 151 13.23 -11.17 11.23
N PRO A 152 12.96 -11.97 12.27
CA PRO A 152 13.02 -13.43 12.18
C PRO A 152 11.65 -14.07 11.88
N PHE A 153 10.75 -13.36 11.19
CA PHE A 153 9.40 -13.86 10.93
C PHE A 153 9.38 -14.93 9.84
N THR A 154 8.87 -16.10 10.21
CA THR A 154 8.65 -17.24 9.33
C THR A 154 7.17 -17.63 9.34
N LEU A 155 6.76 -18.50 8.41
CA LEU A 155 5.40 -19.01 8.37
C LEU A 155 4.99 -19.75 9.67
N GLU A 156 5.95 -20.35 10.35
CA GLU A 156 5.72 -21.11 11.58
C GLU A 156 5.61 -20.22 12.83
N ASN A 157 6.20 -19.03 12.81
CA ASN A 157 6.33 -18.19 14.00
C ASN A 157 5.63 -16.82 13.92
N ALA A 158 5.10 -16.45 12.75
CA ALA A 158 4.52 -15.13 12.54
C ALA A 158 3.04 -15.02 12.87
N ASP A 159 2.30 -16.13 12.91
CA ASP A 159 0.86 -16.12 13.15
C ASP A 159 0.52 -15.62 14.57
N GLY A 160 -0.14 -14.47 14.68
CA GLY A 160 -0.36 -13.76 15.95
C GLY A 160 0.83 -12.93 16.43
N GLY A 161 1.95 -12.97 15.70
CA GLY A 161 3.11 -12.11 15.90
C GLY A 161 2.80 -10.64 15.63
N SER A 162 3.69 -9.75 16.05
CA SER A 162 3.48 -8.30 15.87
C SER A 162 4.78 -7.50 15.85
N ILE A 163 4.72 -6.31 15.25
CA ILE A 163 5.72 -5.27 15.39
C ILE A 163 5.04 -4.06 16.03
N CYS A 164 5.63 -3.55 17.10
CA CYS A 164 5.13 -2.40 17.84
C CYS A 164 6.17 -1.31 17.95
N TRP A 165 5.75 -0.05 17.91
CA TRP A 165 6.61 1.11 18.07
C TRP A 165 5.89 2.26 18.76
N THR A 166 6.69 3.20 19.26
CA THR A 166 6.22 4.42 19.89
C THR A 166 6.39 5.58 18.91
N LEU A 167 5.32 6.30 18.60
CA LEU A 167 5.35 7.55 17.84
C LEU A 167 5.47 8.71 18.82
N VAL A 168 6.37 9.64 18.53
CA VAL A 168 6.62 10.83 19.35
C VAL A 168 6.50 12.11 18.53
N PRO A 169 6.29 13.27 19.17
CA PRO A 169 6.23 14.57 18.48
C PRO A 169 7.46 14.81 17.59
N PRO A 170 7.29 15.50 16.43
CA PRO A 170 6.10 16.23 16.00
C PRO A 170 5.00 15.36 15.34
N CYS A 171 5.21 14.06 15.16
CA CYS A 171 4.23 13.15 14.56
C CYS A 171 3.80 12.11 15.59
N GLY A 172 3.12 12.58 16.64
CA GLY A 172 2.78 11.78 17.81
C GLY A 172 1.65 10.78 17.56
N THR A 173 0.86 10.98 16.50
CA THR A 173 -0.25 10.10 16.10
C THR A 173 0.07 9.31 14.83
N LEU A 174 -0.57 8.15 14.67
CA LEU A 174 -0.45 7.37 13.43
C LEU A 174 -0.93 8.16 12.20
N TYR A 175 -1.94 9.04 12.38
CA TYR A 175 -2.43 9.92 11.33
C TYR A 175 -1.35 10.89 10.84
N GLU A 176 -0.72 11.64 11.76
CA GLU A 176 0.37 12.58 11.42
C GLU A 176 1.58 11.85 10.82
N PHE A 177 1.89 10.67 11.35
CA PHE A 177 3.01 9.86 10.88
C PHE A 177 2.84 9.37 9.45
N THR A 178 1.61 9.08 9.03
CA THR A 178 1.30 8.50 7.72
C THR A 178 1.62 9.46 6.56
N HIS A 179 2.12 8.92 5.44
CA HIS A 179 2.37 9.70 4.23
C HIS A 179 1.11 10.44 3.73
N GLU A 180 1.28 11.67 3.25
CA GLU A 180 0.16 12.57 2.90
C GLU A 180 -0.75 11.97 1.81
N ALA A 181 -0.16 11.27 0.84
CA ALA A 181 -0.90 10.63 -0.25
C ALA A 181 -1.91 9.53 0.18
N THR A 182 -1.72 8.97 1.38
CA THR A 182 -2.52 7.85 1.92
C THR A 182 -3.25 8.23 3.22
N ARG A 183 -2.74 9.23 3.95
CA ARG A 183 -3.30 9.74 5.21
C ARG A 183 -4.77 10.13 5.09
N ASP A 184 -5.13 10.95 4.11
CA ASP A 184 -6.50 11.46 3.95
C ASP A 184 -7.49 10.36 3.53
N LYS A 185 -6.97 9.21 3.08
CA LYS A 185 -7.77 8.01 2.79
C LYS A 185 -7.93 7.12 4.03
N GLY A 186 -7.34 7.51 5.17
CA GLY A 186 -7.29 6.69 6.37
C GLY A 186 -6.43 5.43 6.21
N LEU A 187 -5.46 5.45 5.29
CA LEU A 187 -4.62 4.30 4.96
C LEU A 187 -3.19 4.53 5.45
N PHE A 188 -2.65 3.60 6.21
CA PHE A 188 -1.22 3.54 6.52
C PHE A 188 -0.56 2.46 5.65
N GLU A 189 0.35 2.88 4.78
CA GLU A 189 0.97 1.98 3.82
C GLU A 189 2.18 1.26 4.42
N ILE A 190 2.21 -0.06 4.22
CA ILE A 190 3.24 -0.97 4.68
C ILE A 190 3.57 -1.98 3.59
N ALA A 191 4.77 -2.56 3.66
CA ALA A 191 5.16 -3.64 2.77
C ALA A 191 6.09 -4.63 3.49
N LEU A 192 5.85 -5.93 3.26
CA LEU A 192 6.62 -7.03 3.84
C LEU A 192 7.56 -7.62 2.80
N TYR A 193 8.85 -7.66 3.12
CA TYR A 193 9.88 -8.19 2.24
C TYR A 193 10.61 -9.34 2.91
N ASP A 194 10.89 -10.37 2.12
CA ASP A 194 11.88 -11.37 2.47
C ASP A 194 13.30 -10.82 2.18
N ARG A 195 14.30 -11.69 2.18
CA ARG A 195 15.68 -11.35 1.85
C ARG A 195 15.81 -10.89 0.40
N LYS A 196 16.64 -9.86 0.18
CA LYS A 196 17.17 -9.54 -1.15
C LYS A 196 18.11 -10.69 -1.53
N VAL A 197 17.64 -11.64 -2.34
CA VAL A 197 18.52 -12.62 -2.98
C VAL A 197 19.16 -11.88 -4.16
N ASP A 198 20.38 -11.39 -3.94
CA ASP A 198 21.35 -10.77 -4.88
C ASP A 198 20.87 -9.72 -5.92
N ASN A 199 21.34 -8.48 -5.72
CA ASN A 199 21.71 -7.48 -6.75
C ASN A 199 20.89 -7.34 -8.04
N TYR A 200 19.59 -7.10 -7.93
CA TYR A 200 18.87 -6.46 -9.02
C TYR A 200 18.03 -5.28 -8.54
N GLU A 201 18.55 -4.08 -8.78
CA GLU A 201 17.78 -2.84 -8.74
C GLU A 201 17.61 -2.37 -10.18
N VAL A 202 16.36 -2.23 -10.62
CA VAL A 202 16.04 -1.40 -11.78
C VAL A 202 14.97 -0.41 -11.35
N ARG A 203 15.28 0.88 -11.48
CA ARG A 203 14.35 2.00 -11.24
C ARG A 203 13.24 1.99 -12.29
N THR A 204 12.03 2.35 -11.86
CA THR A 204 11.01 2.87 -12.78
C THR A 204 10.24 3.99 -12.09
N GLY A 205 10.00 5.07 -12.83
CA GLY A 205 9.34 6.30 -12.39
C GLY A 205 7.83 6.16 -12.14
N PRO A 206 7.10 7.29 -12.02
CA PRO A 206 5.84 7.36 -11.29
C PRO A 206 4.69 6.66 -12.02
N GLY A 207 3.95 5.80 -11.30
CA GLY A 207 2.76 5.10 -11.77
C GLY A 207 1.62 5.20 -10.77
N VAL A 208 0.42 5.48 -11.27
CA VAL A 208 -0.81 5.76 -10.50
C VAL A 208 -1.45 4.46 -9.99
N LEU A 209 -1.75 4.40 -8.69
CA LEU A 209 -2.47 3.28 -8.05
C LEU A 209 -3.96 3.25 -8.47
N PRO A 210 -4.54 2.05 -8.71
CA PRO A 210 -5.98 1.89 -8.80
C PRO A 210 -6.61 2.09 -7.40
N THR A 211 -7.80 2.66 -7.41
CA THR A 211 -8.59 3.07 -6.24
C THR A 211 -8.84 1.96 -5.21
N GLY A 212 -8.41 2.19 -3.96
CA GLY A 212 -9.19 1.90 -2.76
C GLY A 212 -9.28 0.45 -2.27
N GLY A 213 -8.22 -0.05 -1.64
CA GLY A 213 -8.33 -1.12 -0.64
C GLY A 213 -8.71 -0.51 0.71
N ARG A 214 -9.97 -0.63 1.10
CA ARG A 214 -10.55 -0.10 2.34
C ARG A 214 -10.15 -1.01 3.51
N LEU A 215 -9.38 -0.48 4.46
CA LEU A 215 -9.23 -1.09 5.79
C LEU A 215 -10.56 -0.91 6.56
N GLU A 216 -11.41 -1.94 6.53
CA GLU A 216 -12.60 -1.97 7.39
C GLU A 216 -12.21 -2.42 8.80
N ARG A 217 -12.57 -1.59 9.79
CA ARG A 217 -12.59 -1.95 11.21
C ARG A 217 -13.54 -3.14 11.40
N ARG A 218 -13.06 -4.20 12.06
CA ARG A 218 -13.94 -5.09 12.83
C ARG A 218 -14.08 -4.56 14.24
#